data_AF-A0A9D2TJ18-F1
#
_entry.id   AF-A0A9D2TJ18-F1
#
_cell.length_a   1.000
_cell.length_b   1.000
_cell.length_c   1.000
_cell.angle_alpha   90.00
_cell.angle_beta   90.00
_cell.angle_gamma   90.00
#
_symmetry.space_group_name_H-M   'P 1'
#
loop_
_entity.id
_entity.type
_entity.pdbx_description
1 polymer ?
#
loop_
_entity_poly.entity_id
_entity_poly.type
_entity_poly.pdbx_seq_one_letter_code
_entity_poly.pdbx_strand_id
1 'polypeptide(L)'
;MTIFDDIFPLGIGTNRFLIKDKQDEEGLENAALLVANALNAGASYIDVAASYSRGFAAEVCRRAFKKTSAVKHVTVKSSFLADKDSDAALRRVENVFESLDIDHASYYVCWNIASWDQFLQITKKGGLYEGALKAKKQGLVDHLCFSTHASPSDVIKMLETDLFEGVTISFSALNSQIIQPVLDCAEKHQVGVVVMNPLGGGLIPQQAEYFSFLKHPKDTSTIQAALRYVYAHPAVKIALSGMSNQEQLEENLSAFQGEQPEEPHERITRVNTHFSNIEGFCTGCRYCDGCPRGINVFELMQAYNTSLFPKATVMYGRTDPEVLEQIGITSRLKNTFAFLPENSKNPCIACGHCERHCTAHLPIIQRIEKMYQAFHRSCFSHEDMLERLRKLIGNSRKVGFYPGGGYTAYVVSLLAEAFPEETFDISLFDSNSNIWGNVVCGTTVQGPQEILNVKPEMIIVSNYNYGKEIFDSLKHLEKDGIHIKPLHEEFDVPWVF
;
A
#
# COMPACT_ATOMS: atom_id res chain seq x y z
N MET A 1 15.22 -17.60 16.62
CA MET A 1 14.59 -16.46 17.30
C MET A 1 14.71 -15.28 16.36
N THR A 2 13.61 -14.63 16.03
CA THR A 2 13.57 -13.46 15.13
C THR A 2 13.68 -12.17 15.92
N ILE A 3 13.98 -11.06 15.24
CA ILE A 3 14.05 -9.72 15.87
C ILE A 3 12.71 -9.22 16.43
N PHE A 4 11.60 -9.93 16.18
CA PHE A 4 10.26 -9.55 16.62
C PHE A 4 9.67 -10.51 17.67
N ASP A 5 10.40 -11.53 18.13
CA ASP A 5 9.82 -12.59 18.98
C ASP A 5 9.31 -12.08 20.34
N ASP A 6 9.88 -10.98 20.86
CA ASP A 6 9.47 -10.34 22.12
C ASP A 6 8.49 -9.17 21.92
N ILE A 7 7.95 -9.00 20.71
CA ILE A 7 7.03 -7.92 20.37
C ILE A 7 5.59 -8.43 20.46
N PHE A 8 4.71 -7.60 21.05
CA PHE A 8 3.29 -7.93 21.10
C PHE A 8 2.72 -8.05 19.66
N PRO A 9 1.90 -9.08 19.36
CA PRO A 9 1.51 -9.40 17.98
C PRO A 9 0.75 -8.30 17.23
N LEU A 10 0.05 -7.42 17.94
CA LEU A 10 -0.62 -6.28 17.31
C LEU A 10 0.37 -5.13 17.10
N GLY A 11 0.56 -4.73 15.85
CA GLY A 11 1.30 -3.52 15.50
C GLY A 11 0.40 -2.32 15.24
N ILE A 12 0.92 -1.12 15.47
CA ILE A 12 0.23 0.16 15.31
C ILE A 12 0.53 0.71 13.91
N GLY A 13 -0.42 0.53 12.98
CA GLY A 13 -0.34 1.13 11.65
C GLY A 13 -0.89 2.56 11.62
N THR A 14 -0.09 3.53 11.16
CA THR A 14 -0.43 4.96 11.27
C THR A 14 -0.95 5.59 9.96
N ASN A 15 -1.33 4.79 8.96
CA ASN A 15 -1.70 5.28 7.63
C ASN A 15 -3.14 5.82 7.49
N ARG A 16 -4.05 5.48 8.40
CA ARG A 16 -5.51 5.67 8.21
C ARG A 16 -6.21 6.42 9.35
N PHE A 17 -5.52 7.32 10.04
CA PHE A 17 -6.18 8.16 11.04
C PHE A 17 -7.21 9.10 10.38
N LEU A 18 -8.34 9.28 11.06
CA LEU A 18 -9.44 10.13 10.61
C LEU A 18 -9.16 11.59 10.97
N ILE A 19 -8.32 12.24 10.16
CA ILE A 19 -7.93 13.64 10.33
C ILE A 19 -8.32 14.40 9.05
N LYS A 20 -9.12 15.44 9.21
CA LYS A 20 -9.62 16.25 8.07
C LYS A 20 -8.48 17.09 7.49
N ASP A 21 -7.85 17.87 8.35
CA ASP A 21 -6.77 18.82 8.04
C ASP A 21 -5.99 19.15 9.32
N LYS A 22 -5.13 20.17 9.28
CA LYS A 22 -4.33 20.55 10.46
C LYS A 22 -5.13 21.22 11.57
N GLN A 23 -6.24 21.87 11.23
CA GLN A 23 -7.07 22.58 12.19
C GLN A 23 -7.99 21.61 12.94
N ASP A 24 -8.07 20.35 12.49
CA ASP A 24 -8.76 19.23 13.15
C ASP A 24 -8.02 18.76 14.41
N GLU A 25 -7.92 19.65 15.40
CA GLU A 25 -7.26 19.40 16.69
C GLU A 25 -7.93 18.23 17.45
N GLU A 26 -9.25 18.10 17.33
CA GLU A 26 -10.00 16.96 17.89
C GLU A 26 -9.60 15.64 17.23
N GLY A 27 -9.54 15.59 15.89
CA GLY A 27 -9.08 14.41 15.16
C GLY A 27 -7.64 14.01 15.49
N LEU A 28 -6.74 15.00 15.60
CA LEU A 28 -5.34 14.78 15.99
C LEU A 28 -5.22 14.23 17.42
N GLU A 29 -5.95 14.82 18.37
CA GLU A 29 -5.93 14.40 19.77
C GLU A 29 -6.56 13.00 19.95
N ASN A 30 -7.67 12.71 19.27
CA ASN A 30 -8.31 11.39 19.30
C ASN A 30 -7.39 10.30 18.72
N ALA A 31 -6.71 10.58 17.60
CA ALA A 31 -5.75 9.67 17.01
C ALA A 31 -4.54 9.45 17.93
N ALA A 32 -4.04 10.51 18.59
CA ALA A 32 -2.93 10.42 19.53
C ALA A 32 -3.30 9.60 20.78
N LEU A 33 -4.52 9.78 21.29
CA LEU A 33 -5.04 8.98 22.40
C LEU A 33 -5.18 7.51 22.01
N LEU A 34 -5.66 7.21 20.80
CA LEU A 34 -5.76 5.84 20.29
C LEU A 34 -4.40 5.15 20.23
N VAL A 35 -3.36 5.84 19.74
CA VAL A 35 -1.98 5.31 19.72
C VAL A 35 -1.45 5.11 21.14
N ALA A 36 -1.67 6.07 22.05
CA ALA A 36 -1.25 5.93 23.45
C ALA A 36 -1.94 4.76 24.16
N ASN A 37 -3.24 4.54 23.90
CA ASN A 37 -3.99 3.41 24.44
C ASN A 37 -3.46 2.07 23.92
N ALA A 38 -3.12 1.98 22.63
CA ALA A 38 -2.51 0.78 22.06
C ALA A 38 -1.16 0.47 22.71
N LEU A 39 -0.31 1.49 22.90
CA LEU A 39 0.97 1.38 23.60
C LEU A 39 0.80 0.90 25.05
N ASN A 40 -0.16 1.48 25.78
CA ASN A 40 -0.48 1.08 27.15
C ASN A 40 -1.02 -0.37 27.24
N ALA A 41 -1.65 -0.87 26.17
CA ALA A 41 -2.12 -2.25 26.08
C ALA A 41 -1.02 -3.26 25.68
N GLY A 42 0.22 -2.80 25.45
CA GLY A 42 1.38 -3.62 25.15
C GLY A 42 1.80 -3.67 23.67
N ALA A 43 0.97 -3.14 22.76
CA ALA A 43 1.34 -3.02 21.35
C ALA A 43 2.45 -1.98 21.20
N SER A 44 3.65 -2.39 20.77
CA SER A 44 4.83 -1.51 20.80
C SER A 44 5.44 -1.24 19.42
N TYR A 45 5.16 -2.05 18.40
CA TYR A 45 5.65 -1.81 17.02
C TYR A 45 4.83 -0.71 16.33
N ILE A 46 5.49 0.37 15.93
CA ILE A 46 4.85 1.53 15.30
C ILE A 46 5.33 1.65 13.84
N ASP A 47 4.41 1.34 12.92
CA ASP A 47 4.61 1.52 11.49
C ASP A 47 4.24 2.96 11.09
N VAL A 48 5.25 3.79 10.81
CA VAL A 48 5.07 5.22 10.49
C VAL A 48 5.85 5.62 9.24
N ALA A 49 5.26 6.53 8.46
CA ALA A 49 5.90 7.13 7.29
C ALA A 49 5.48 8.59 7.17
N ALA A 50 6.31 9.40 6.50
CA ALA A 50 6.04 10.83 6.34
C ALA A 50 4.75 11.14 5.54
N SER A 51 4.29 10.23 4.67
CA SER A 51 3.07 10.41 3.87
C SER A 51 1.79 9.90 4.56
N TYR A 52 1.93 9.14 5.64
CA TYR A 52 0.82 8.44 6.28
C TYR A 52 -0.17 9.39 6.95
N SER A 53 -1.46 9.04 6.91
CA SER A 53 -2.54 9.87 7.42
C SER A 53 -2.45 11.32 6.91
N ARG A 54 -2.19 11.48 5.60
CA ARG A 54 -2.00 12.78 4.93
C ARG A 54 -0.84 13.62 5.49
N GLY A 55 0.19 12.95 5.99
CA GLY A 55 1.35 13.57 6.61
C GLY A 55 1.15 13.96 8.08
N PHE A 56 0.02 13.59 8.69
CA PHE A 56 -0.23 13.83 10.11
C PHE A 56 0.28 12.72 11.03
N ALA A 57 0.71 11.57 10.49
CA ALA A 57 1.12 10.43 11.31
C ALA A 57 2.25 10.77 12.32
N ALA A 58 3.26 11.53 11.90
CA ALA A 58 4.36 11.91 12.79
C ALA A 58 3.90 12.79 13.95
N GLU A 59 3.04 13.77 13.68
CA GLU A 59 2.47 14.64 14.73
C GLU A 59 1.58 13.86 15.70
N VAL A 60 0.76 12.93 15.19
CA VAL A 60 -0.04 12.02 16.02
C VAL A 60 0.86 11.20 16.94
N CYS A 61 1.92 10.59 16.41
CA CYS A 61 2.88 9.82 17.21
C CYS A 61 3.56 10.67 18.27
N ARG A 62 4.05 11.87 17.91
CA ARG A 62 4.69 12.81 18.85
C ARG A 62 3.75 13.15 20.00
N ARG A 63 2.49 13.46 19.72
CA ARG A 63 1.47 13.73 20.75
C ARG A 63 1.21 12.51 21.61
N ALA A 64 1.10 11.31 21.03
CA ALA A 64 0.90 10.06 21.75
C ALA A 64 2.07 9.75 22.70
N PHE A 65 3.31 9.98 22.26
CA PHE A 65 4.51 9.72 23.06
C PHE A 65 4.60 10.60 24.31
N LYS A 66 3.93 11.75 24.33
CA LYS A 66 3.82 12.62 25.52
C LYS A 66 2.75 12.16 26.50
N LYS A 67 1.85 11.25 26.09
CA LYS A 67 0.73 10.74 26.89
C LYS A 67 1.03 9.41 27.58
N THR A 68 2.12 8.75 27.22
CA THR A 68 2.50 7.45 27.80
C THR A 68 4.01 7.27 27.87
N SER A 69 4.47 6.53 28.88
CA SER A 69 5.85 6.05 29.02
C SER A 69 6.06 4.61 28.56
N ALA A 70 5.03 3.98 27.98
CA ALA A 70 5.12 2.61 27.45
C ALA A 70 6.22 2.48 26.38
N VAL A 71 6.77 1.28 26.27
CA VAL A 71 7.83 0.97 25.31
C VAL A 71 7.32 1.17 23.89
N LYS A 72 8.14 1.80 23.05
CA LYS A 72 7.84 2.13 21.67
C LYS A 72 8.97 1.67 20.76
N HIS A 73 8.64 0.82 19.80
CA HIS A 73 9.55 0.34 18.77
C HIS A 73 9.17 0.98 17.43
N VAL A 74 9.86 2.06 17.10
CA VAL A 74 9.52 2.92 15.96
C VAL A 74 10.23 2.45 14.68
N THR A 75 9.56 2.61 13.55
CA THR A 75 10.13 2.42 12.21
C THR A 75 10.62 3.74 11.59
N VAL A 76 11.76 3.70 10.92
CA VAL A 76 12.23 4.74 9.99
C VAL A 76 12.12 4.19 8.58
N LYS A 77 11.55 4.96 7.65
CA LYS A 77 11.31 4.51 6.27
C LYS A 77 12.05 5.37 5.26
N SER A 78 12.87 4.73 4.44
CA SER A 78 13.54 5.35 3.30
C SER A 78 13.08 4.68 2.01
N SER A 79 12.71 5.45 1.00
CA SER A 79 12.19 4.94 -0.27
C SER A 79 13.12 5.27 -1.41
N PHE A 80 13.29 4.31 -2.31
CA PHE A 80 14.03 4.48 -3.56
C PHE A 80 13.51 5.65 -4.43
N LEU A 81 12.23 6.00 -4.31
CA LEU A 81 11.63 7.11 -5.06
C LEU A 81 11.99 8.49 -4.48
N ALA A 82 12.26 8.57 -3.18
CA ALA A 82 12.49 9.81 -2.46
C ALA A 82 13.98 10.04 -2.12
N ASP A 83 14.71 8.97 -1.87
CA ASP A 83 16.10 8.99 -1.42
C ASP A 83 16.98 8.36 -2.51
N LYS A 84 17.94 9.14 -3.03
CA LYS A 84 18.70 8.77 -4.25
C LYS A 84 19.94 7.90 -3.99
N ASP A 85 20.51 7.99 -2.79
CA ASP A 85 21.79 7.40 -2.43
C ASP A 85 21.90 7.11 -0.92
N SER A 86 23.03 6.53 -0.50
CA SER A 86 23.30 6.19 0.90
C SER A 86 23.25 7.38 1.85
N ASP A 87 23.62 8.58 1.41
CA ASP A 87 23.69 9.75 2.28
C ASP A 87 22.29 10.37 2.46
N ALA A 88 21.45 10.33 1.42
CA ALA A 88 20.04 10.66 1.52
C ALA A 88 19.29 9.70 2.45
N ALA A 89 19.57 8.40 2.35
CA ALA A 89 19.07 7.37 3.27
C ALA A 89 19.47 7.64 4.73
N LEU A 90 20.71 8.06 4.99
CA LEU A 90 21.12 8.42 6.35
C LEU A 90 20.43 9.71 6.85
N ARG A 91 20.38 10.77 6.04
CA ARG A 91 19.66 12.02 6.38
C ARG A 91 18.17 11.79 6.63
N ARG A 92 17.56 10.79 6.00
CA ARG A 92 16.17 10.41 6.24
C ARG A 92 15.93 10.06 7.72
N VAL A 93 16.89 9.42 8.38
CA VAL A 93 16.81 9.07 9.81
C VAL A 93 16.65 10.34 10.65
N GLU A 94 17.54 11.31 10.43
CA GLU A 94 17.54 12.59 11.14
C GLU A 94 16.22 13.35 10.96
N ASN A 95 15.72 13.41 9.73
CA ASN A 95 14.43 14.05 9.43
C ASN A 95 13.25 13.38 10.15
N VAL A 96 13.25 12.05 10.22
CA VAL A 96 12.20 11.30 10.92
C VAL A 96 12.29 11.56 12.42
N PHE A 97 13.50 11.61 12.98
CA PHE A 97 13.75 11.87 14.39
C PHE A 97 13.24 13.24 14.82
N GLU A 98 13.56 14.29 14.04
CA GLU A 98 13.00 15.62 14.24
C GLU A 98 11.46 15.63 14.16
N SER A 99 10.89 14.96 13.15
CA SER A 99 9.44 14.91 12.96
C SER A 99 8.69 14.19 14.08
N LEU A 100 9.31 13.22 14.73
CA LEU A 100 8.73 12.42 15.81
C LEU A 100 9.13 12.88 17.20
N ASP A 101 10.13 13.76 17.32
CA ASP A 101 10.74 14.16 18.60
C ASP A 101 11.36 12.97 19.35
N ILE A 102 12.20 12.21 18.63
CA ILE A 102 12.94 11.03 19.12
C ILE A 102 14.40 11.10 18.68
N ASP A 103 15.29 10.33 19.31
CA ASP A 103 16.72 10.26 19.00
C ASP A 103 17.18 8.85 18.59
N HIS A 104 16.27 7.89 18.57
CA HIS A 104 16.51 6.48 18.24
C HIS A 104 15.23 5.84 17.68
N ALA A 105 15.39 4.85 16.79
CA ALA A 105 14.29 4.01 16.31
C ALA A 105 14.71 2.54 16.23
N SER A 106 13.81 1.60 16.51
CA SER A 106 14.17 0.18 16.53
C SER A 106 14.46 -0.39 15.13
N TYR A 107 13.75 0.07 14.11
CA TYR A 107 13.81 -0.55 12.78
C TYR A 107 14.03 0.48 11.67
N TYR A 108 15.05 0.26 10.85
CA TYR A 108 15.17 0.93 9.56
C TYR A 108 14.54 0.06 8.48
N VAL A 109 13.63 0.62 7.69
CA VAL A 109 12.90 -0.09 6.64
C VAL A 109 13.24 0.51 5.28
N CYS A 110 13.87 -0.28 4.41
CA CYS A 110 13.91 0.01 2.97
C CYS A 110 12.50 -0.15 2.41
N TRP A 111 11.84 0.97 2.14
CA TRP A 111 10.40 1.06 1.98
C TRP A 111 9.96 0.91 0.52
N ASN A 112 8.93 0.06 0.35
CA ASN A 112 8.17 -0.13 -0.87
C ASN A 112 8.99 -0.63 -2.07
N ILE A 113 9.68 -1.76 -1.89
CA ILE A 113 10.39 -2.45 -2.97
C ILE A 113 9.35 -3.12 -3.89
N ALA A 114 9.42 -2.83 -5.18
CA ALA A 114 8.45 -3.27 -6.19
C ALA A 114 8.95 -4.44 -7.06
N SER A 115 10.28 -4.68 -7.12
CA SER A 115 10.85 -5.75 -7.94
C SER A 115 12.23 -6.18 -7.47
N TRP A 116 12.70 -7.32 -7.98
CA TRP A 116 14.08 -7.77 -7.78
C TRP A 116 15.13 -6.76 -8.30
N ASP A 117 14.89 -6.14 -9.46
CA ASP A 117 15.83 -5.16 -10.01
C ASP A 117 15.95 -3.92 -9.12
N GLN A 118 14.83 -3.43 -8.56
CA GLN A 118 14.87 -2.33 -7.60
C GLN A 118 15.61 -2.73 -6.32
N PHE A 119 15.43 -3.96 -5.84
CA PHE A 119 16.19 -4.49 -4.70
C PHE A 119 17.71 -4.47 -4.97
N LEU A 120 18.14 -4.88 -6.17
CA LEU A 120 19.55 -4.80 -6.56
C LEU A 120 20.06 -3.36 -6.59
N GLN A 121 19.24 -2.39 -7.02
CA GLN A 121 19.62 -0.98 -6.97
C GLN A 121 19.70 -0.42 -5.55
N ILE A 122 18.87 -0.91 -4.63
CA ILE A 122 18.89 -0.54 -3.21
C ILE A 122 20.14 -1.09 -2.50
N THR A 123 20.56 -2.30 -2.88
CA THR A 123 21.63 -3.06 -2.20
C THR A 123 23.00 -2.93 -2.85
N LYS A 124 23.11 -2.33 -4.05
CA LYS A 124 24.41 -2.00 -4.65
C LYS A 124 25.22 -1.03 -3.78
N LYS A 125 26.53 -0.96 -4.04
CA LYS A 125 27.42 0.02 -3.43
C LYS A 125 26.91 1.46 -3.64
N GLY A 126 26.86 2.25 -2.57
CA GLY A 126 26.29 3.60 -2.56
C GLY A 126 24.77 3.66 -2.55
N GLY A 127 24.09 2.52 -2.58
CA GLY A 127 22.63 2.42 -2.47
C GLY A 127 22.11 2.68 -1.05
N LEU A 128 20.78 2.64 -0.91
CA LEU A 128 20.08 2.96 0.33
C LEU A 128 20.47 2.02 1.48
N TYR A 129 20.76 0.75 1.18
CA TYR A 129 21.16 -0.23 2.19
C TYR A 129 22.48 0.16 2.89
N GLU A 130 23.43 0.77 2.18
CA GLU A 130 24.67 1.26 2.79
C GLU A 130 24.40 2.42 3.76
N GLY A 131 23.41 3.27 3.47
CA GLY A 131 22.93 4.31 4.39
C GLY A 131 22.31 3.71 5.65
N ALA A 132 21.50 2.67 5.49
CA ALA A 132 20.90 1.92 6.60
C ALA A 132 21.97 1.27 7.50
N LEU A 133 23.00 0.66 6.90
CA LEU A 133 24.14 0.10 7.62
C LEU A 133 24.91 1.18 8.40
N LYS A 134 25.11 2.37 7.83
CA LYS A 134 25.73 3.51 8.53
C LYS A 134 24.89 3.92 9.74
N ALA A 135 23.56 4.04 9.58
CA ALA A 135 22.66 4.37 10.68
C ALA A 135 22.72 3.33 11.81
N LYS A 136 22.70 2.04 11.48
CA LYS A 136 22.84 0.95 12.47
C LYS A 136 24.20 0.98 13.18
N LYS A 137 25.29 1.18 12.43
CA LYS A 137 26.64 1.31 12.99
C LYS A 137 26.79 2.50 13.94
N GLN A 138 26.06 3.59 13.69
CA GLN A 138 26.02 4.78 14.56
C GLN A 138 25.12 4.60 15.78
N GLY A 139 24.40 3.47 15.90
CA GLY A 139 23.45 3.22 16.99
C GLY A 139 22.17 4.04 16.89
N LEU A 140 21.85 4.61 15.72
CA LEU A 140 20.60 5.34 15.50
C LEU A 140 19.43 4.37 15.33
N VAL A 141 19.70 3.16 14.82
CA VAL A 141 18.72 2.09 14.62
C VAL A 141 19.26 0.72 15.02
N ASP A 142 18.39 -0.18 15.47
CA ASP A 142 18.80 -1.50 15.95
C ASP A 142 18.84 -2.56 14.83
N HIS A 143 17.82 -2.57 13.97
CA HIS A 143 17.62 -3.63 12.98
C HIS A 143 17.31 -3.09 11.59
N LEU A 144 17.74 -3.84 10.57
CA LEU A 144 17.50 -3.53 9.16
C LEU A 144 16.42 -4.42 8.58
N CYS A 145 15.37 -3.81 8.05
CA CYS A 145 14.21 -4.45 7.47
C CYS A 145 13.93 -3.90 6.07
N PHE A 146 13.04 -4.56 5.34
CA PHE A 146 12.47 -4.02 4.10
C PHE A 146 10.97 -4.25 4.04
N SER A 147 10.28 -3.45 3.22
CA SER A 147 8.88 -3.70 2.88
C SER A 147 8.73 -3.82 1.37
N THR A 148 7.80 -4.64 0.91
CA THR A 148 7.71 -4.98 -0.52
C THR A 148 6.28 -5.22 -1.00
N HIS A 149 6.05 -4.85 -2.26
CA HIS A 149 4.89 -5.22 -3.08
C HIS A 149 5.31 -6.05 -4.31
N ALA A 150 6.57 -6.51 -4.33
CA ALA A 150 7.08 -7.36 -5.40
C ALA A 150 6.38 -8.72 -5.46
N SER A 151 6.53 -9.39 -6.60
CA SER A 151 5.99 -10.74 -6.79
C SER A 151 6.54 -11.72 -5.74
N PRO A 152 5.79 -12.76 -5.34
CA PRO A 152 6.25 -13.76 -4.38
C PRO A 152 7.61 -14.37 -4.73
N SER A 153 7.87 -14.62 -6.02
CA SER A 153 9.14 -15.15 -6.49
C SER A 153 10.32 -14.18 -6.27
N ASP A 154 10.09 -12.88 -6.42
CA ASP A 154 11.12 -11.89 -6.16
C ASP A 154 11.34 -11.71 -4.66
N VAL A 155 10.28 -11.73 -3.85
CA VAL A 155 10.43 -11.68 -2.38
C VAL A 155 11.23 -12.88 -1.86
N ILE A 156 11.03 -14.08 -2.40
CA ILE A 156 11.83 -15.26 -2.05
C ILE A 156 13.31 -15.01 -2.36
N LYS A 157 13.66 -14.49 -3.54
CA LYS A 157 15.06 -14.12 -3.87
C LYS A 157 15.62 -13.08 -2.90
N MET A 158 14.82 -12.11 -2.48
CA MET A 158 15.23 -11.09 -1.49
C MET A 158 15.54 -11.70 -0.14
N LEU A 159 14.69 -12.61 0.35
CA LEU A 159 14.89 -13.32 1.62
C LEU A 159 16.16 -14.19 1.58
N GLU A 160 16.42 -14.87 0.47
CA GLU A 160 17.60 -15.71 0.28
C GLU A 160 18.94 -14.95 0.28
N THR A 161 18.92 -13.61 0.25
CA THR A 161 20.14 -12.80 0.36
C THR A 161 20.67 -12.64 1.78
N ASP A 162 19.84 -12.92 2.80
CA ASP A 162 20.15 -12.73 4.23
C ASP A 162 20.61 -11.30 4.60
N LEU A 163 20.33 -10.29 3.77
CA LEU A 163 20.73 -8.90 4.02
C LEU A 163 19.87 -8.20 5.08
N PHE A 164 18.65 -8.67 5.31
CA PHE A 164 17.66 -8.03 6.17
C PHE A 164 17.13 -8.99 7.23
N GLU A 165 16.84 -8.44 8.41
CA GLU A 165 16.46 -9.16 9.62
C GLU A 165 14.93 -9.30 9.77
N GLY A 166 14.17 -8.48 9.04
CA GLY A 166 12.70 -8.50 9.03
C GLY A 166 12.12 -8.01 7.70
N VAL A 167 10.91 -8.47 7.40
CA VAL A 167 10.19 -8.07 6.18
C VAL A 167 8.76 -7.67 6.49
N THR A 168 8.27 -6.61 5.81
CA THR A 168 6.84 -6.26 5.79
C THR A 168 6.21 -6.65 4.45
N ILE A 169 5.23 -7.56 4.46
CA ILE A 169 4.53 -8.05 3.25
C ILE A 169 3.01 -7.97 3.40
N SER A 170 2.29 -7.90 2.29
CA SER A 170 0.83 -7.96 2.32
C SER A 170 0.33 -9.40 2.41
N PHE A 171 -0.35 -9.74 3.51
CA PHE A 171 -0.89 -11.07 3.73
C PHE A 171 -2.26 -10.99 4.42
N SER A 172 -3.22 -11.77 3.92
CA SER A 172 -4.50 -12.05 4.56
C SER A 172 -5.02 -13.40 4.11
N ALA A 173 -6.17 -13.82 4.64
CA ALA A 173 -6.85 -15.02 4.18
C ALA A 173 -7.16 -15.02 2.66
N LEU A 174 -7.24 -13.83 2.04
CA LEU A 174 -7.58 -13.68 0.61
C LEU A 174 -6.43 -14.01 -0.34
N ASN A 175 -5.18 -14.04 0.14
CA ASN A 175 -4.00 -14.33 -0.68
C ASN A 175 -3.08 -15.38 -0.05
N SER A 176 -3.58 -16.18 0.88
CA SER A 176 -2.77 -17.11 1.65
C SER A 176 -2.01 -18.12 0.82
N GLN A 177 -2.67 -18.74 -0.15
CA GLN A 177 -2.03 -19.71 -1.06
C GLN A 177 -0.87 -19.09 -1.87
N ILE A 178 -0.95 -17.78 -2.16
CA ILE A 178 0.08 -17.06 -2.93
C ILE A 178 1.29 -16.74 -2.05
N ILE A 179 1.02 -16.37 -0.79
CA ILE A 179 2.03 -15.87 0.14
C ILE A 179 2.67 -16.99 0.97
N GLN A 180 2.05 -18.16 1.08
CA GLN A 180 2.57 -19.31 1.83
C GLN A 180 4.05 -19.62 1.50
N PRO A 181 4.50 -19.71 0.23
CA PRO A 181 5.91 -19.98 -0.06
C PRO A 181 6.87 -18.87 0.42
N VAL A 182 6.39 -17.63 0.51
CA VAL A 182 7.17 -16.50 1.05
C VAL A 182 7.31 -16.65 2.56
N LEU A 183 6.24 -17.04 3.26
CA LEU A 183 6.26 -17.26 4.71
C LEU A 183 7.14 -18.45 5.08
N ASP A 184 7.07 -19.56 4.33
CA ASP A 184 7.93 -20.73 4.50
C ASP A 184 9.41 -20.36 4.31
N CYS A 185 9.72 -19.54 3.30
CA CYS A 185 11.07 -19.02 3.07
C CYS A 185 11.54 -18.13 4.22
N ALA A 186 10.69 -17.20 4.68
CA ALA A 186 11.02 -16.33 5.81
C ALA A 186 11.30 -17.13 7.09
N GLU A 187 10.49 -18.16 7.38
CA GLU A 187 10.72 -19.07 8.51
C GLU A 187 12.07 -19.79 8.39
N LYS A 188 12.34 -20.38 7.22
CA LYS A 188 13.60 -21.08 6.92
C LYS A 188 14.83 -20.19 7.13
N HIS A 189 14.74 -18.92 6.74
CA HIS A 189 15.81 -17.92 6.88
C HIS A 189 15.76 -17.16 8.21
N GLN A 190 14.87 -17.52 9.13
CA GLN A 190 14.69 -16.88 10.45
C GLN A 190 14.41 -15.36 10.37
N VAL A 191 13.78 -14.92 9.28
CA VAL A 191 13.35 -13.54 9.06
C VAL A 191 11.94 -13.37 9.62
N GLY A 192 11.78 -12.43 10.56
CA GLY A 192 10.47 -12.12 11.11
C GLY A 192 9.57 -11.39 10.11
N VAL A 193 8.28 -11.75 10.05
CA VAL A 193 7.32 -11.15 9.12
C VAL A 193 6.36 -10.21 9.86
N VAL A 194 6.31 -8.98 9.38
CA VAL A 194 5.27 -8.00 9.69
C VAL A 194 4.23 -8.02 8.58
N VAL A 195 2.96 -8.23 8.92
CA VAL A 195 1.88 -8.35 7.94
C VAL A 195 1.17 -7.01 7.80
N MET A 196 1.21 -6.44 6.59
CA MET A 196 0.33 -5.34 6.20
C MET A 196 -0.98 -5.86 5.59
N ASN A 197 -2.06 -5.11 5.77
CA ASN A 197 -3.41 -5.45 5.29
C ASN A 197 -3.97 -6.81 5.78
N PRO A 198 -3.79 -7.20 7.06
CA PRO A 198 -4.24 -8.50 7.57
C PRO A 198 -5.75 -8.75 7.40
N LEU A 199 -6.53 -7.66 7.32
CA LEU A 199 -7.99 -7.68 7.15
C LEU A 199 -8.44 -7.45 5.69
N GLY A 200 -7.57 -7.74 4.71
CA GLY A 200 -7.90 -7.59 3.29
C GLY A 200 -8.20 -6.15 2.88
N GLY A 201 -7.46 -5.19 3.45
CA GLY A 201 -7.64 -3.76 3.18
C GLY A 201 -8.93 -3.14 3.72
N GLY A 202 -9.73 -3.89 4.49
CA GLY A 202 -11.04 -3.49 5.00
C GLY A 202 -12.19 -4.31 4.44
N LEU A 203 -11.93 -5.20 3.46
CA LEU A 203 -12.98 -6.04 2.87
C LEU A 203 -13.58 -7.01 3.91
N ILE A 204 -12.73 -7.69 4.68
CA ILE A 204 -13.18 -8.68 5.68
C ILE A 204 -14.13 -8.06 6.72
N PRO A 205 -13.80 -6.93 7.39
CA PRO A 205 -14.72 -6.32 8.34
C PRO A 205 -16.01 -5.80 7.69
N GLN A 206 -15.94 -5.22 6.49
CA GLN A 206 -17.12 -4.72 5.77
C GLN A 206 -18.07 -5.85 5.32
N GLN A 207 -17.57 -7.09 5.22
CA GLN A 207 -18.29 -8.27 4.73
C GLN A 207 -18.21 -9.43 5.74
N ALA A 208 -18.27 -9.11 7.03
CA ALA A 208 -17.99 -10.04 8.12
C ALA A 208 -18.86 -11.32 8.11
N GLU A 209 -20.12 -11.22 7.63
CA GLU A 209 -21.03 -12.36 7.50
C GLU A 209 -20.56 -13.35 6.43
N TYR A 210 -20.18 -12.85 5.25
CA TYR A 210 -19.64 -13.70 4.19
C TYR A 210 -18.34 -14.39 4.63
N PHE A 211 -17.48 -13.67 5.34
CA PHE A 211 -16.23 -14.21 5.88
C PHE A 211 -16.38 -14.93 7.23
N SER A 212 -17.60 -15.24 7.67
CA SER A 212 -17.85 -15.90 8.95
C SER A 212 -17.20 -17.29 9.07
N PHE A 213 -16.88 -17.95 7.95
CA PHE A 213 -16.14 -19.22 7.93
C PHE A 213 -14.72 -19.10 8.51
N LEU A 214 -14.16 -17.89 8.61
CA LEU A 214 -12.88 -17.66 9.31
C LEU A 214 -13.01 -18.00 10.80
N LYS A 215 -14.20 -17.80 11.38
CA LYS A 215 -14.46 -17.97 12.80
C LYS A 215 -14.42 -19.44 13.20
N HIS A 216 -13.71 -19.70 14.28
CA HIS A 216 -13.99 -20.83 15.17
C HIS A 216 -15.21 -20.47 16.06
N PRO A 217 -16.02 -21.43 16.55
CA PRO A 217 -17.16 -21.15 17.43
C PRO A 217 -16.83 -20.34 18.70
N LYS A 218 -15.56 -20.37 19.14
CA LYS A 218 -15.05 -19.59 20.29
C LYS A 218 -14.48 -18.21 19.90
N ASP A 219 -14.40 -17.87 18.61
CA ASP A 219 -14.04 -16.52 18.17
C ASP A 219 -15.24 -15.59 18.34
N THR A 220 -15.02 -14.42 18.94
CA THR A 220 -16.07 -13.42 19.19
C THR A 220 -16.47 -12.71 17.90
N SER A 221 -15.53 -12.43 17.01
CA SER A 221 -15.78 -11.76 15.73
C SER A 221 -14.98 -12.31 14.55
N THR A 222 -15.41 -11.96 13.33
CA THR A 222 -14.69 -12.31 12.09
C THR A 222 -13.33 -11.59 12.01
N ILE A 223 -13.23 -10.38 12.58
CA ILE A 223 -11.99 -9.60 12.63
C ILE A 223 -10.96 -10.29 13.51
N GLN A 224 -11.37 -10.69 14.72
CA GLN A 224 -10.54 -11.48 15.63
C GLN A 224 -10.03 -12.76 14.96
N ALA A 225 -10.93 -13.51 14.32
CA ALA A 225 -10.61 -14.76 13.64
C ALA A 225 -9.62 -14.57 12.48
N ALA A 226 -9.77 -13.48 11.70
CA ALA A 226 -8.90 -13.15 10.59
C ALA A 226 -7.47 -12.78 11.06
N LEU A 227 -7.36 -12.00 12.14
CA LEU A 227 -6.06 -11.67 12.73
C LEU A 227 -5.35 -12.91 13.28
N ARG A 228 -6.08 -13.77 13.99
CA ARG A 228 -5.56 -15.07 14.48
C ARG A 228 -5.10 -15.97 13.35
N TYR A 229 -5.83 -16.01 12.23
CA TYR A 229 -5.45 -16.78 11.06
C TYR A 229 -4.14 -16.29 10.45
N VAL A 230 -3.98 -14.97 10.27
CA VAL A 230 -2.75 -14.38 9.74
C VAL A 230 -1.56 -14.66 10.66
N TYR A 231 -1.78 -14.55 11.97
CA TYR A 231 -0.74 -14.77 12.97
C TYR A 231 -0.40 -16.26 13.20
N ALA A 232 -1.21 -17.19 12.69
CA ALA A 232 -1.00 -18.61 12.90
C ALA A 232 0.28 -19.16 12.24
N HIS A 233 0.83 -18.45 11.26
CA HIS A 233 2.08 -18.87 10.61
C HIS A 233 3.30 -18.53 11.49
N PRO A 234 4.24 -19.46 11.77
CA PRO A 234 5.37 -19.20 12.68
C PRO A 234 6.28 -18.03 12.30
N ALA A 235 6.46 -17.76 11.00
CA ALA A 235 7.18 -16.59 10.50
C ALA A 235 6.51 -15.23 10.83
N VAL A 236 5.19 -15.21 11.01
CA VAL A 236 4.44 -13.97 11.28
C VAL A 236 4.57 -13.61 12.75
N LYS A 237 5.04 -12.39 13.00
CA LYS A 237 5.30 -11.87 14.35
C LYS A 237 4.46 -10.66 14.70
N ILE A 238 4.04 -9.92 13.68
CA ILE A 238 3.28 -8.67 13.88
C ILE A 238 2.21 -8.56 12.81
N ALA A 239 0.97 -8.27 13.21
CA ALA A 239 -0.13 -7.92 12.31
C ALA A 239 -0.43 -6.42 12.42
N LEU A 240 -0.21 -5.67 11.33
CA LEU A 240 -0.52 -4.24 11.25
C LEU A 240 -2.00 -4.04 10.92
N SER A 241 -2.82 -3.91 11.95
CA SER A 241 -4.24 -3.58 11.80
C SER A 241 -4.44 -2.07 11.98
N GLY A 242 -4.91 -1.39 10.92
CA GLY A 242 -5.24 0.03 10.99
C GLY A 242 -6.53 0.26 11.78
N MET A 243 -6.48 1.16 12.75
CA MET A 243 -7.58 1.42 13.69
C MET A 243 -7.96 2.90 13.63
N SER A 244 -9.26 3.19 13.58
CA SER A 244 -9.80 4.55 13.52
C SER A 244 -10.47 4.99 14.81
N ASN A 245 -10.79 4.05 15.70
CA ASN A 245 -11.45 4.32 16.98
C ASN A 245 -11.09 3.26 18.02
N GLN A 246 -11.49 3.51 19.27
CA GLN A 246 -11.19 2.68 20.43
C GLN A 246 -11.81 1.27 20.35
N GLU A 247 -13.03 1.15 19.82
CA GLU A 247 -13.71 -0.15 19.66
C GLU A 247 -12.92 -1.09 18.75
N GLN A 248 -12.41 -0.58 17.62
CA GLN A 248 -11.54 -1.35 16.72
C GLN A 248 -10.22 -1.75 17.37
N LEU A 249 -9.67 -0.91 18.26
CA LEU A 249 -8.47 -1.26 19.02
C LEU A 249 -8.75 -2.42 19.98
N GLU A 250 -9.83 -2.34 20.74
CA GLU A 250 -10.23 -3.39 21.68
C GLU A 250 -10.52 -4.72 20.96
N GLU A 251 -11.20 -4.66 19.82
CA GLU A 251 -11.46 -5.85 19.00
C GLU A 251 -10.17 -6.47 18.47
N ASN A 252 -9.23 -5.67 17.96
CA ASN A 252 -7.94 -6.17 17.48
C ASN A 252 -7.08 -6.74 18.59
N LEU A 253 -7.04 -6.09 19.77
CA LEU A 253 -6.33 -6.58 20.94
C LEU A 253 -6.87 -7.95 21.39
N SER A 254 -8.19 -8.14 21.33
CA SER A 254 -8.84 -9.40 21.70
C SER A 254 -8.37 -10.60 20.88
N ALA A 255 -7.78 -10.40 19.69
CA ALA A 255 -7.23 -11.49 18.88
C ALA A 255 -6.00 -12.16 19.54
N PHE A 256 -5.24 -11.38 20.30
CA PHE A 256 -3.94 -11.76 20.85
C PHE A 256 -3.94 -11.84 22.38
N GLN A 257 -5.01 -11.41 23.02
CA GLN A 257 -5.24 -11.56 24.45
C GLN A 257 -6.08 -12.81 24.74
N GLY A 258 -5.66 -13.59 25.74
CA GLY A 258 -6.36 -14.78 26.19
C GLY A 258 -6.02 -16.06 25.43
N GLU A 259 -6.80 -17.10 25.69
CA GLU A 259 -6.58 -18.45 25.14
C GLU A 259 -6.93 -18.50 23.64
N GLN A 260 -6.05 -19.15 22.86
CA GLN A 260 -6.29 -19.40 21.44
C GLN A 260 -7.28 -20.58 21.30
N PRO A 261 -8.31 -20.45 20.46
CA PRO A 261 -9.43 -21.39 20.47
C PRO A 261 -9.15 -22.72 19.76
N GLU A 262 -8.08 -22.80 18.96
CA GLU A 262 -7.59 -23.97 18.26
C GLU A 262 -6.08 -23.79 17.96
N GLU A 263 -5.38 -24.88 17.64
CA GLU A 263 -3.95 -24.82 17.31
C GLU A 263 -3.70 -24.09 15.97
N PRO A 264 -2.56 -23.39 15.80
CA PRO A 264 -2.30 -22.60 14.59
C PRO A 264 -2.43 -23.39 13.27
N HIS A 265 -1.89 -24.61 13.22
CA HIS A 265 -1.96 -25.47 12.03
C HIS A 265 -3.40 -25.91 11.70
N GLU A 266 -4.22 -26.18 12.72
CA GLU A 266 -5.63 -26.54 12.55
C GLU A 266 -6.43 -25.38 11.96
N ARG A 267 -6.21 -24.16 12.48
CA ARG A 267 -6.81 -22.93 11.94
C ARG A 267 -6.46 -22.73 10.48
N ILE A 268 -5.17 -22.83 10.13
CA ILE A 268 -4.70 -22.65 8.75
C ILE A 268 -5.39 -23.64 7.82
N THR A 269 -5.39 -24.93 8.19
CA THR A 269 -6.00 -26.01 7.40
C THR A 269 -7.50 -25.79 7.21
N ARG A 270 -8.22 -25.48 8.29
CA ARG A 270 -9.67 -25.25 8.28
C ARG A 270 -10.04 -24.09 7.38
N VAL A 271 -9.38 -22.95 7.53
CA VAL A 271 -9.66 -21.75 6.72
C VAL A 271 -9.30 -21.97 5.25
N ASN A 272 -8.13 -22.54 4.94
CA ASN A 272 -7.70 -22.77 3.56
C ASN A 272 -8.60 -23.76 2.80
N THR A 273 -9.14 -24.75 3.51
CA THR A 273 -10.10 -25.70 2.94
C THR A 273 -11.38 -25.00 2.49
N HIS A 274 -11.89 -24.04 3.27
CA HIS A 274 -13.09 -23.28 2.90
C HIS A 274 -12.88 -22.44 1.63
N PHE A 275 -11.76 -21.73 1.51
CA PHE A 275 -11.45 -20.98 0.28
C PHE A 275 -11.38 -21.89 -0.95
N SER A 276 -10.82 -23.10 -0.80
CA SER A 276 -10.70 -24.06 -1.89
C SER A 276 -12.06 -24.62 -2.35
N ASN A 277 -13.11 -24.50 -1.53
CA ASN A 277 -14.47 -24.93 -1.84
C ASN A 277 -15.34 -23.81 -2.43
N ILE A 278 -14.82 -22.58 -2.56
CA ILE A 278 -15.56 -21.49 -3.20
C ILE A 278 -15.73 -21.81 -4.69
N GLU A 279 -16.97 -21.75 -5.16
CA GLU A 279 -17.28 -22.07 -6.56
C GLU A 279 -16.51 -21.16 -7.52
N GLY A 280 -15.86 -21.78 -8.50
CA GLY A 280 -15.07 -21.07 -9.49
C GLY A 280 -13.77 -20.45 -8.95
N PHE A 281 -13.38 -20.72 -7.70
CA PHE A 281 -12.14 -20.21 -7.13
C PHE A 281 -10.92 -20.90 -7.74
N CYS A 282 -9.93 -20.10 -8.13
CA CYS A 282 -8.62 -20.61 -8.54
C CYS A 282 -7.77 -20.89 -7.31
N THR A 283 -7.37 -22.14 -7.12
CA THR A 283 -6.51 -22.58 -6.00
C THR A 283 -5.01 -22.34 -6.24
N GLY A 284 -4.64 -21.77 -7.39
CA GLY A 284 -3.26 -21.39 -7.67
C GLY A 284 -2.29 -22.54 -7.98
N CYS A 285 -2.78 -23.70 -8.43
CA CYS A 285 -1.96 -24.90 -8.71
C CYS A 285 -0.95 -24.77 -9.88
N ARG A 286 -1.07 -23.72 -10.71
CA ARG A 286 -0.18 -23.40 -11.85
C ARG A 286 -0.07 -24.44 -12.97
N TYR A 287 -0.90 -25.49 -13.00
CA TYR A 287 -0.92 -26.44 -14.13
C TYR A 287 -1.24 -25.79 -15.49
N CYS A 288 -1.88 -24.62 -15.49
CA CYS A 288 -2.22 -23.85 -16.68
C CYS A 288 -1.08 -22.99 -17.24
N ASP A 289 0.11 -23.01 -16.62
CA ASP A 289 1.29 -22.26 -17.09
C ASP A 289 1.76 -22.72 -18.49
N GLY A 290 2.53 -21.87 -19.18
CA GLY A 290 3.03 -22.14 -20.53
C GLY A 290 2.15 -21.60 -21.67
N CYS A 291 1.48 -20.46 -21.47
CA CYS A 291 0.71 -19.82 -22.54
C CYS A 291 1.61 -19.45 -23.74
N PRO A 292 1.26 -19.83 -25.00
CA PRO A 292 2.07 -19.51 -26.18
C PRO A 292 2.13 -18.01 -26.52
N ARG A 293 1.30 -17.18 -25.87
CA ARG A 293 1.31 -15.71 -26.00
C ARG A 293 1.99 -15.02 -24.81
N GLY A 294 2.62 -15.78 -23.91
CA GLY A 294 3.30 -15.23 -22.74
C GLY A 294 2.36 -14.69 -21.65
N ILE A 295 1.07 -15.01 -21.70
CA ILE A 295 0.11 -14.56 -20.68
C ILE A 295 0.39 -15.29 -19.36
N ASN A 296 0.58 -14.53 -18.29
CA ASN A 296 0.65 -15.06 -16.93
C ASN A 296 -0.76 -15.41 -16.44
N VAL A 297 -1.20 -16.63 -16.74
CA VAL A 297 -2.55 -17.11 -16.42
C VAL A 297 -2.77 -17.16 -14.91
N PHE A 298 -1.75 -17.59 -14.15
CA PHE A 298 -1.81 -17.68 -12.70
C PHE A 298 -2.18 -16.33 -12.07
N GLU A 299 -1.45 -15.26 -12.38
CA GLU A 299 -1.68 -13.94 -11.77
C GLU A 299 -3.07 -13.39 -12.10
N LEU A 300 -3.51 -13.54 -13.36
CA LEU A 300 -4.85 -13.12 -13.78
C LEU A 300 -5.96 -13.91 -13.08
N MET A 301 -5.81 -15.21 -12.88
CA MET A 301 -6.81 -16.01 -12.18
C MET A 301 -6.84 -15.72 -10.68
N GLN A 302 -5.67 -15.51 -10.07
CA GLN A 302 -5.60 -15.08 -8.67
C GLN A 302 -6.20 -13.67 -8.47
N ALA A 303 -6.07 -12.78 -9.45
CA ALA A 303 -6.76 -11.50 -9.45
C ALA A 303 -8.27 -11.63 -9.64
N TYR A 304 -8.68 -12.51 -10.55
CA TYR A 304 -10.08 -12.82 -10.78
C TYR A 304 -10.78 -13.31 -9.52
N ASN A 305 -10.10 -14.07 -8.65
CA ASN A 305 -10.67 -14.52 -7.37
C ASN A 305 -11.22 -13.36 -6.53
N THR A 306 -10.65 -12.15 -6.62
CA THR A 306 -11.18 -10.97 -5.93
C THR A 306 -12.62 -10.65 -6.36
N SER A 307 -12.99 -10.95 -7.60
CA SER A 307 -14.35 -10.77 -8.12
C SER A 307 -15.37 -11.83 -7.67
N LEU A 308 -14.90 -12.90 -7.01
CA LEU A 308 -15.77 -13.94 -6.42
C LEU A 308 -16.26 -13.58 -5.01
N PHE A 309 -15.59 -12.62 -4.37
CA PHE A 309 -15.98 -12.15 -3.05
C PHE A 309 -17.00 -11.01 -3.14
N PRO A 310 -17.80 -10.78 -2.10
CA PRO A 310 -18.58 -9.57 -1.99
C PRO A 310 -17.67 -8.34 -2.11
N LYS A 311 -18.19 -7.26 -2.67
CA LYS A 311 -17.44 -6.03 -2.85
C LYS A 311 -17.37 -5.27 -1.53
N ALA A 312 -16.29 -4.53 -1.30
CA ALA A 312 -16.28 -3.56 -0.21
C ALA A 312 -17.46 -2.58 -0.38
N THR A 313 -17.94 -1.98 0.71
CA THR A 313 -18.90 -0.88 0.66
C THR A 313 -18.21 0.45 0.41
N VAL A 314 -16.95 0.57 0.84
CA VAL A 314 -16.10 1.74 0.59
C VAL A 314 -14.62 1.38 0.47
N MET A 315 -13.95 1.91 -0.54
CA MET A 315 -12.49 1.89 -0.69
C MET A 315 -12.01 3.16 -1.35
N TYR A 316 -10.94 3.78 -0.82
CA TYR A 316 -10.36 5.01 -1.38
C TYR A 316 -11.41 6.11 -1.64
N GLY A 317 -12.35 6.28 -0.71
CA GLY A 317 -13.44 7.27 -0.83
C GLY A 317 -14.50 6.94 -1.88
N ARG A 318 -14.44 5.79 -2.55
CA ARG A 318 -15.43 5.36 -3.54
C ARG A 318 -16.45 4.41 -2.94
N THR A 319 -17.70 4.51 -3.40
CA THR A 319 -18.81 3.62 -3.05
C THR A 319 -19.43 2.92 -4.26
N ASP A 320 -18.99 3.27 -5.47
CA ASP A 320 -19.51 2.70 -6.73
C ASP A 320 -19.10 1.22 -6.87
N PRO A 321 -20.05 0.27 -7.00
CA PRO A 321 -19.73 -1.15 -7.04
C PRO A 321 -18.86 -1.59 -8.24
N GLU A 322 -18.94 -0.95 -9.40
CA GLU A 322 -18.08 -1.31 -10.54
C GLU A 322 -16.65 -0.85 -10.27
N VAL A 323 -16.47 0.39 -9.80
CA VAL A 323 -15.15 0.93 -9.44
C VAL A 323 -14.53 0.15 -8.28
N LEU A 324 -15.31 -0.27 -7.29
CA LEU A 324 -14.79 -1.08 -6.18
C LEU A 324 -14.31 -2.46 -6.63
N GLU A 325 -14.97 -3.07 -7.63
CA GLU A 325 -14.48 -4.30 -8.26
C GLU A 325 -13.17 -4.05 -9.00
N GLN A 326 -13.07 -2.97 -9.76
CA GLN A 326 -11.84 -2.58 -10.46
C GLN A 326 -10.70 -2.33 -9.49
N ILE A 327 -10.94 -1.59 -8.41
CA ILE A 327 -9.97 -1.37 -7.33
C ILE A 327 -9.49 -2.70 -6.75
N GLY A 328 -10.39 -3.65 -6.51
CA GLY A 328 -10.04 -4.98 -5.97
C GLY A 328 -9.14 -5.78 -6.91
N ILE A 329 -9.48 -5.82 -8.20
CA ILE A 329 -8.71 -6.54 -9.24
C ILE A 329 -7.33 -5.88 -9.43
N THR A 330 -7.31 -4.57 -9.66
CA THR A 330 -6.07 -3.80 -9.93
C THR A 330 -5.12 -3.82 -8.73
N SER A 331 -5.65 -3.64 -7.51
CA SER A 331 -4.86 -3.76 -6.29
C SER A 331 -4.26 -5.15 -6.14
N ARG A 332 -5.00 -6.23 -6.46
CA ARG A 332 -4.45 -7.58 -6.39
C ARG A 332 -3.28 -7.78 -7.36
N LEU A 333 -3.42 -7.31 -8.59
CA LEU A 333 -2.37 -7.46 -9.61
C LEU A 333 -1.15 -6.62 -9.30
N LYS A 334 -1.35 -5.36 -8.95
CA LYS A 334 -0.25 -4.44 -8.68
C LYS A 334 0.44 -4.74 -7.35
N ASN A 335 -0.31 -4.83 -6.24
CA ASN A 335 0.26 -4.95 -4.89
C ASN A 335 0.67 -6.37 -4.48
N THR A 336 0.16 -7.41 -5.16
CA THR A 336 0.54 -8.81 -4.86
C THR A 336 1.46 -9.41 -5.92
N PHE A 337 1.31 -9.02 -7.19
CA PHE A 337 2.08 -9.63 -8.28
C PHE A 337 3.05 -8.69 -8.97
N ALA A 338 3.00 -7.38 -8.67
CA ALA A 338 3.69 -6.36 -9.47
C ALA A 338 3.36 -6.48 -10.97
N PHE A 339 2.15 -6.94 -11.29
CA PHE A 339 1.71 -7.18 -12.66
C PHE A 339 1.16 -5.90 -13.26
N LEU A 340 1.85 -5.39 -14.28
CA LEU A 340 1.45 -4.24 -15.10
C LEU A 340 1.54 -4.65 -16.57
N PRO A 341 0.42 -4.88 -17.26
CA PRO A 341 0.46 -5.19 -18.68
C PRO A 341 0.95 -3.94 -19.44
N GLU A 342 1.79 -4.14 -20.46
CA GLU A 342 2.34 -3.05 -21.29
C GLU A 342 1.25 -2.19 -21.92
N ASN A 343 0.13 -2.83 -22.28
CA ASN A 343 -1.08 -2.18 -22.75
C ASN A 343 -2.30 -3.01 -22.36
N SER A 344 -3.48 -2.38 -22.43
CA SER A 344 -4.75 -2.99 -22.08
C SER A 344 -5.35 -3.91 -23.16
N LYS A 345 -4.65 -4.15 -24.29
CA LYS A 345 -5.15 -5.02 -25.36
C LYS A 345 -4.96 -6.49 -24.98
N ASN A 346 -6.05 -7.25 -24.99
CA ASN A 346 -6.02 -8.69 -24.74
C ASN A 346 -5.22 -9.45 -25.82
N PRO A 347 -4.08 -10.10 -25.49
CA PRO A 347 -3.26 -10.83 -26.45
C PRO A 347 -3.68 -12.30 -26.61
N CYS A 348 -4.75 -12.74 -25.92
CA CYS A 348 -5.23 -14.11 -25.94
C CYS A 348 -5.75 -14.51 -27.33
N ILE A 349 -5.28 -15.66 -27.84
CA ILE A 349 -5.73 -16.25 -29.11
C ILE A 349 -6.73 -17.41 -28.90
N ALA A 350 -7.28 -17.54 -27.69
CA ALA A 350 -8.24 -18.59 -27.31
C ALA A 350 -7.80 -20.03 -27.65
N CYS A 351 -6.50 -20.35 -27.52
CA CYS A 351 -5.95 -21.68 -27.89
C CYS A 351 -6.39 -22.86 -26.99
N GLY A 352 -7.03 -22.58 -25.84
CA GLY A 352 -7.50 -23.60 -24.89
C GLY A 352 -6.42 -24.30 -24.06
N HIS A 353 -5.13 -23.93 -24.17
CA HIS A 353 -4.04 -24.56 -23.40
C HIS A 353 -4.31 -24.55 -21.89
N CYS A 354 -4.63 -23.37 -21.36
CA CYS A 354 -4.89 -23.17 -19.94
C CYS A 354 -6.10 -23.98 -19.43
N GLU A 355 -7.21 -23.98 -20.17
CA GLU A 355 -8.44 -24.68 -19.77
C GLU A 355 -8.29 -26.20 -19.81
N ARG A 356 -7.56 -26.74 -20.80
CA ARG A 356 -7.27 -28.18 -20.88
C ARG A 356 -6.46 -28.71 -19.69
N HIS A 357 -5.60 -27.87 -19.10
CA HIS A 357 -4.76 -28.25 -17.94
C HIS A 357 -5.37 -27.80 -16.61
N CYS A 358 -6.51 -27.10 -16.62
CA CYS A 358 -7.15 -26.64 -15.39
C CYS A 358 -7.91 -27.79 -14.71
N THR A 359 -7.42 -28.22 -13.54
CA THR A 359 -8.05 -29.28 -12.73
C THR A 359 -9.42 -28.89 -12.18
N ALA A 360 -9.67 -27.59 -12.03
CA ALA A 360 -10.95 -27.05 -11.60
C ALA A 360 -11.89 -26.70 -12.77
N HIS A 361 -11.49 -26.98 -14.02
CA HIS A 361 -12.27 -26.72 -15.24
C HIS A 361 -12.82 -25.29 -15.32
N LEU A 362 -12.02 -24.31 -14.90
CA LEU A 362 -12.42 -22.90 -14.89
C LEU A 362 -12.51 -22.36 -16.33
N PRO A 363 -13.43 -21.41 -16.62
CA PRO A 363 -13.53 -20.74 -17.92
C PRO A 363 -12.44 -19.66 -18.08
N ILE A 364 -11.17 -20.09 -18.10
CA ILE A 364 -10.01 -19.20 -18.03
C ILE A 364 -9.98 -18.19 -19.18
N ILE A 365 -10.35 -18.58 -20.41
CA ILE A 365 -10.29 -17.69 -21.57
C ILE A 365 -11.25 -16.51 -21.37
N GLN A 366 -12.49 -16.78 -20.94
CA GLN A 366 -13.48 -15.76 -20.63
C GLN A 366 -13.00 -14.83 -19.51
N ARG A 367 -12.38 -15.40 -18.47
CA ARG A 367 -11.87 -14.63 -17.34
C ARG A 367 -10.71 -13.72 -17.73
N ILE A 368 -9.79 -14.18 -18.58
CA ILE A 368 -8.71 -13.36 -19.16
C ILE A 368 -9.33 -12.17 -19.88
N GLU A 369 -10.34 -12.37 -20.72
CA GLU A 369 -11.01 -11.28 -21.40
C GLU A 369 -11.63 -10.26 -20.43
N LYS A 370 -12.32 -10.72 -19.39
CA LYS A 370 -12.84 -9.84 -18.33
C LYS A 370 -11.72 -9.03 -17.65
N MET A 371 -10.58 -9.64 -17.35
CA MET A 371 -9.46 -8.94 -16.70
C MET A 371 -8.83 -7.88 -17.60
N TYR A 372 -8.63 -8.15 -18.90
CA TYR A 372 -8.13 -7.14 -19.83
C TYR A 372 -9.13 -6.00 -20.07
N GLN A 373 -10.42 -6.30 -20.15
CA GLN A 373 -11.46 -5.26 -20.23
C GLN A 373 -11.46 -4.36 -18.98
N ALA A 374 -11.26 -4.95 -17.80
CA ALA A 374 -11.07 -4.23 -16.55
C ALA A 374 -9.86 -3.27 -16.60
N PHE A 375 -8.71 -3.71 -17.13
CA PHE A 375 -7.53 -2.82 -17.32
C PHE A 375 -7.81 -1.66 -18.25
N HIS A 376 -8.43 -1.95 -19.39
CA HIS A 376 -8.73 -0.93 -20.40
C HIS A 376 -9.62 0.19 -19.85
N ARG A 377 -10.57 -0.13 -18.97
CA ARG A 377 -11.48 0.87 -18.39
C ARG A 377 -10.86 1.73 -17.30
N SER A 378 -9.81 1.25 -16.64
CA SER A 378 -9.32 1.83 -15.38
C SER A 378 -8.03 2.65 -15.54
N CYS A 379 -7.52 2.82 -16.77
CA CYS A 379 -6.23 3.49 -17.05
C CYS A 379 -5.06 2.86 -16.26
N PHE A 380 -5.06 1.53 -16.17
CA PHE A 380 -4.14 0.80 -15.30
C PHE A 380 -2.74 0.60 -15.91
N SER A 381 -2.57 0.65 -17.24
CA SER A 381 -1.28 0.46 -17.88
C SER A 381 -0.45 1.74 -17.92
N HIS A 382 0.88 1.62 -17.95
CA HIS A 382 1.79 2.77 -18.05
C HIS A 382 1.51 3.61 -19.29
N GLU A 383 1.33 2.97 -20.44
CA GLU A 383 1.06 3.68 -21.70
C GLU A 383 -0.30 4.39 -21.67
N ASP A 384 -1.34 3.79 -21.07
CA ASP A 384 -2.64 4.45 -20.93
C ASP A 384 -2.53 5.71 -20.05
N MET A 385 -1.70 5.69 -19.00
CA MET A 385 -1.41 6.87 -18.16
C MET A 385 -0.65 7.95 -18.94
N LEU A 386 0.36 7.59 -19.74
CA LEU A 386 1.08 8.55 -20.59
C LEU A 386 0.14 9.17 -21.63
N GLU A 387 -0.69 8.36 -22.28
CA GLU A 387 -1.66 8.83 -23.27
C GLU A 387 -2.75 9.72 -22.65
N ARG A 388 -3.19 9.42 -21.42
CA ARG A 388 -4.05 10.31 -20.64
C ARG A 388 -3.41 11.68 -20.46
N LEU A 389 -2.15 11.72 -20.02
CA LEU A 389 -1.43 12.98 -19.83
C LEU A 389 -1.27 13.73 -21.15
N ARG A 390 -0.92 13.06 -22.24
CA ARG A 390 -0.83 13.69 -23.57
C ARG A 390 -2.15 14.38 -23.96
N LYS A 391 -3.28 13.71 -23.77
CA LYS A 391 -4.62 14.25 -24.05
C LYS A 391 -5.01 15.40 -23.13
N LEU A 392 -4.74 15.29 -21.83
CA LEU A 392 -5.07 16.32 -20.85
C LEU A 392 -4.27 17.60 -21.06
N ILE A 393 -2.96 17.46 -21.27
CA ILE A 393 -2.01 18.57 -21.36
C ILE A 393 -2.09 19.26 -22.72
N GLY A 394 -2.14 18.48 -23.80
CA GLY A 394 -2.10 18.97 -25.17
C GLY A 394 -0.90 19.90 -25.40
N ASN A 395 -1.18 21.16 -25.77
CA ASN A 395 -0.15 22.15 -26.08
C ASN A 395 0.23 23.05 -24.89
N SER A 396 -0.35 22.82 -23.71
CA SER A 396 -0.08 23.64 -22.52
C SER A 396 1.33 23.36 -21.99
N ARG A 397 2.09 24.39 -21.63
CA ARG A 397 3.45 24.27 -21.06
C ARG A 397 3.58 24.92 -19.68
N LYS A 398 2.59 25.73 -19.26
CA LYS A 398 2.48 26.22 -17.88
C LYS A 398 1.44 25.44 -17.11
N VAL A 399 1.88 24.41 -16.40
CA VAL A 399 1.00 23.41 -15.80
C VAL A 399 1.06 23.49 -14.28
N GLY A 400 -0.07 23.83 -13.68
CA GLY A 400 -0.29 23.71 -12.25
C GLY A 400 -0.74 22.31 -11.87
N PHE A 401 -0.34 21.84 -10.69
CA PHE A 401 -0.87 20.64 -10.07
C PHE A 401 -1.45 20.94 -8.69
N TYR A 402 -2.57 20.32 -8.40
CA TYR A 402 -3.24 20.44 -7.11
C TYR A 402 -3.78 19.07 -6.66
N PRO A 403 -3.38 18.53 -5.50
CA PRO A 403 -2.43 19.06 -4.52
C PRO A 403 -0.97 18.96 -4.98
N GLY A 404 -0.07 19.70 -4.34
CA GLY A 404 1.39 19.69 -4.57
C GLY A 404 2.14 18.59 -3.79
N GLY A 405 1.52 17.42 -3.58
CA GLY A 405 2.04 16.37 -2.69
C GLY A 405 2.90 15.30 -3.37
N GLY A 406 3.25 14.25 -2.61
CA GLY A 406 4.08 13.14 -3.08
C GLY A 406 3.51 12.36 -4.27
N TYR A 407 2.18 12.21 -4.36
CA TYR A 407 1.56 11.60 -5.56
C TYR A 407 1.77 12.46 -6.81
N THR A 408 1.71 13.78 -6.66
CA THR A 408 1.96 14.70 -7.77
C THR A 408 3.39 14.61 -8.28
N ALA A 409 4.36 14.28 -7.42
CA ALA A 409 5.72 14.01 -7.86
C ALA A 409 5.79 12.85 -8.87
N TYR A 410 5.02 11.78 -8.63
CA TYR A 410 4.88 10.65 -9.55
C TYR A 410 4.16 11.06 -10.84
N VAL A 411 3.08 11.84 -10.76
CA VAL A 411 2.39 12.34 -11.97
C VAL A 411 3.31 13.24 -12.80
N VAL A 412 4.13 14.07 -12.16
CA VAL A 412 5.11 14.93 -12.83
C VAL A 412 6.23 14.10 -13.48
N SER A 413 6.66 12.98 -12.89
CA SER A 413 7.63 12.11 -13.57
C SER A 413 7.01 11.47 -14.81
N LEU A 414 5.76 11.02 -14.74
CA LEU A 414 5.02 10.53 -15.91
C LEU A 414 4.83 11.62 -16.97
N LEU A 415 4.64 12.88 -16.57
CA LEU A 415 4.55 14.00 -17.51
C LEU A 415 5.85 14.17 -18.30
N ALA A 416 7.00 14.11 -17.62
CA ALA A 416 8.31 14.18 -18.27
C ALA A 416 8.53 12.99 -19.24
N GLU A 417 8.04 11.79 -18.89
CA GLU A 417 8.07 10.62 -19.78
C GLU A 417 7.12 10.76 -20.98
N ALA A 418 5.93 11.34 -20.78
CA ALA A 418 4.95 11.55 -21.83
C ALA A 418 5.42 12.56 -22.89
N PHE A 419 6.32 13.49 -22.49
CA PHE A 419 6.85 14.58 -23.30
C PHE A 419 8.37 14.77 -23.07
N PRO A 420 9.21 13.82 -23.53
CA PRO A 420 10.64 13.78 -23.18
C PRO A 420 11.47 14.96 -23.71
N GLU A 421 11.01 15.59 -24.80
CA GLU A 421 11.71 16.70 -25.47
C GLU A 421 11.15 18.08 -25.08
N GLU A 422 10.26 18.14 -24.10
CA GLU A 422 9.57 19.38 -23.73
C GLU A 422 9.89 19.83 -22.31
N THR A 423 9.95 21.14 -22.13
CA THR A 423 10.13 21.78 -20.83
C THR A 423 8.80 22.36 -20.34
N PHE A 424 8.44 22.03 -19.10
CA PHE A 424 7.24 22.55 -18.45
C PHE A 424 7.61 23.57 -17.38
N ASP A 425 6.85 24.66 -17.34
CA ASP A 425 6.80 25.59 -16.21
C ASP A 425 5.77 25.04 -15.22
N ILE A 426 6.27 24.31 -14.22
CA ILE A 426 5.45 23.58 -13.26
C ILE A 426 5.19 24.45 -12.04
N SER A 427 3.95 24.45 -11.57
CA SER A 427 3.55 25.07 -10.31
C SER A 427 2.78 24.07 -9.45
N LEU A 428 3.06 24.07 -8.14
CA LEU A 428 2.46 23.13 -7.20
C LEU A 428 1.65 23.89 -6.16
N PHE A 429 0.40 23.50 -5.97
CA PHE A 429 -0.52 24.16 -5.04
C PHE A 429 -1.15 23.15 -4.10
N ASP A 430 -1.32 23.50 -2.83
CA ASP A 430 -2.02 22.65 -1.86
C ASP A 430 -2.80 23.51 -0.86
N SER A 431 -3.95 23.05 -0.38
CA SER A 431 -4.68 23.72 0.72
C SER A 431 -4.01 23.48 2.07
N ASN A 432 -3.23 22.40 2.21
CA ASN A 432 -2.49 22.07 3.40
C ASN A 432 -1.26 22.97 3.56
N SER A 433 -1.36 23.97 4.42
CA SER A 433 -0.27 24.90 4.68
C SER A 433 0.99 24.29 5.31
N ASN A 434 1.03 22.98 5.64
CA ASN A 434 2.18 22.35 6.33
C ASN A 434 3.25 22.02 5.32
N ILE A 435 2.83 21.88 4.07
CA ILE A 435 3.72 21.57 2.98
C ILE A 435 4.05 22.80 2.15
N TRP A 436 3.47 23.97 2.46
CA TRP A 436 3.86 25.21 1.80
C TRP A 436 5.33 25.50 2.08
N GLY A 437 6.08 25.89 1.04
CA GLY A 437 7.53 26.06 1.14
C GLY A 437 8.31 24.77 0.92
N ASN A 438 7.69 23.58 1.06
CA ASN A 438 8.37 22.33 0.73
C ASN A 438 8.67 22.28 -0.76
N VAL A 439 9.80 21.68 -1.10
CA VAL A 439 10.21 21.49 -2.50
C VAL A 439 9.86 20.07 -2.92
N VAL A 440 9.00 19.96 -3.94
CA VAL A 440 8.58 18.69 -4.55
C VAL A 440 8.93 18.76 -6.04
N CYS A 441 9.67 17.77 -6.55
CA CYS A 441 10.20 17.77 -7.92
C CYS A 441 10.90 19.09 -8.31
N GLY A 442 11.67 19.68 -7.38
CA GLY A 442 12.37 20.95 -7.61
C GLY A 442 11.49 22.19 -7.61
N THR A 443 10.17 22.05 -7.36
CA THR A 443 9.20 23.14 -7.34
C THR A 443 8.68 23.37 -5.92
N THR A 444 8.64 24.61 -5.47
CA THR A 444 8.07 24.96 -4.16
C THR A 444 6.56 24.86 -4.18
N VAL A 445 6.00 24.14 -3.21
CA VAL A 445 4.55 24.05 -3.00
C VAL A 445 4.03 25.36 -2.40
N GLN A 446 2.98 25.90 -3.01
CA GLN A 446 2.38 27.19 -2.66
C GLN A 446 0.93 27.01 -2.19
N GLY A 447 0.40 28.05 -1.54
CA GLY A 447 -1.02 28.08 -1.18
C GLY A 447 -1.92 28.44 -2.36
N PRO A 448 -3.23 28.14 -2.28
CA PRO A 448 -4.18 28.39 -3.37
C PRO A 448 -4.30 29.87 -3.75
N GLN A 449 -3.98 30.78 -2.82
CA GLN A 449 -3.96 32.23 -3.05
C GLN A 449 -2.94 32.66 -4.11
N GLU A 450 -1.88 31.89 -4.34
CA GLU A 450 -0.84 32.23 -5.31
C GLU A 450 -1.21 31.85 -6.75
N ILE A 451 -2.30 31.11 -6.96
CA ILE A 451 -2.69 30.62 -8.29
C ILE A 451 -2.88 31.78 -9.28
N LEU A 452 -3.53 32.86 -8.86
CA LEU A 452 -3.77 34.04 -9.72
C LEU A 452 -2.52 34.91 -9.92
N ASN A 453 -1.48 34.72 -9.09
CA ASN A 453 -0.18 35.38 -9.26
C ASN A 453 0.68 34.60 -10.26
N VAL A 454 0.74 33.28 -10.10
CA VAL A 454 1.50 32.37 -10.97
C VAL A 454 0.87 32.28 -12.37
N LYS A 455 -0.47 32.27 -12.46
CA LYS A 455 -1.26 32.17 -13.70
C LYS A 455 -0.83 31.00 -14.61
N PRO A 456 -0.96 29.75 -14.14
CA PRO A 456 -0.77 28.60 -15.02
C PRO A 456 -1.83 28.61 -16.14
N GLU A 457 -1.51 28.02 -17.30
CA GLU A 457 -2.48 27.82 -18.39
C GLU A 457 -3.56 26.81 -17.98
N MET A 458 -3.17 25.85 -17.14
CA MET A 458 -4.09 24.84 -16.63
C MET A 458 -3.68 24.35 -15.24
N ILE A 459 -4.64 23.81 -14.50
CA ILE A 459 -4.41 23.08 -13.26
C ILE A 459 -4.95 21.67 -13.40
N ILE A 460 -4.05 20.69 -13.24
CA ILE A 460 -4.39 19.28 -13.10
C ILE A 460 -4.72 19.00 -11.63
N VAL A 461 -5.96 18.61 -11.39
CA VAL A 461 -6.40 18.11 -10.09
C VAL A 461 -6.01 16.64 -9.97
N SER A 462 -4.90 16.38 -9.29
CA SER A 462 -4.30 15.05 -9.20
C SER A 462 -4.89 14.18 -8.09
N ASN A 463 -5.52 14.75 -7.06
CA ASN A 463 -6.01 13.93 -5.93
C ASN A 463 -7.11 12.96 -6.38
N TYR A 464 -6.98 11.67 -6.06
CA TYR A 464 -8.00 10.69 -6.37
C TYR A 464 -9.23 10.79 -5.44
N ASN A 465 -8.99 10.90 -4.14
CA ASN A 465 -10.07 10.85 -3.14
C ASN A 465 -10.89 12.14 -3.11
N TYR A 466 -10.25 13.28 -3.32
CA TYR A 466 -10.84 14.62 -3.23
C TYR A 466 -10.88 15.35 -4.56
N GLY A 467 -10.72 14.62 -5.66
CA GLY A 467 -10.57 15.22 -6.99
C GLY A 467 -11.78 16.09 -7.35
N LYS A 468 -12.98 15.66 -6.98
CA LYS A 468 -14.21 16.41 -7.23
C LYS A 468 -14.29 17.68 -6.39
N GLU A 469 -14.09 17.59 -5.07
CA GLU A 469 -14.17 18.77 -4.19
C GLU A 469 -13.13 19.82 -4.56
N ILE A 470 -11.90 19.38 -4.88
CA ILE A 470 -10.85 20.27 -5.33
C ILE A 470 -11.23 20.89 -6.68
N PHE A 471 -11.66 20.09 -7.65
CA PHE A 471 -12.11 20.57 -8.96
C PHE A 471 -13.20 21.64 -8.82
N ASP A 472 -14.25 21.34 -8.06
CA ASP A 472 -15.36 22.27 -7.83
C ASP A 472 -14.88 23.55 -7.12
N SER A 473 -13.96 23.43 -6.16
CA SER A 473 -13.39 24.59 -5.46
C SER A 473 -12.57 25.50 -6.38
N LEU A 474 -11.90 24.95 -7.40
CA LEU A 474 -11.03 25.68 -8.32
C LEU A 474 -11.74 26.14 -9.60
N LYS A 475 -12.92 25.59 -9.90
CA LYS A 475 -13.68 25.85 -11.14
C LYS A 475 -13.92 27.33 -11.40
N HIS A 476 -14.05 28.14 -10.35
CA HIS A 476 -14.22 29.58 -10.47
C HIS A 476 -13.05 30.28 -11.17
N LEU A 477 -11.86 29.68 -11.24
CA LEU A 477 -10.66 30.21 -11.90
C LEU A 477 -10.71 30.09 -13.44
N GLU A 478 -11.64 29.32 -14.00
CA GLU A 478 -11.79 29.22 -15.47
C GLU A 478 -12.16 30.57 -16.10
N LYS A 479 -12.83 31.46 -15.35
CA LYS A 479 -13.13 32.83 -15.78
C LYS A 479 -11.87 33.69 -15.97
N ASP A 480 -10.77 33.30 -15.32
CA ASP A 480 -9.47 33.97 -15.36
C ASP A 480 -8.54 33.33 -16.41
N GLY A 481 -9.06 32.42 -17.25
CA GLY A 481 -8.33 31.78 -18.34
C GLY A 481 -7.52 30.54 -17.92
N ILE A 482 -7.70 30.05 -16.68
CA ILE A 482 -6.99 28.88 -16.15
C ILE A 482 -7.87 27.64 -16.33
N HIS A 483 -7.47 26.70 -17.17
CA HIS A 483 -8.23 25.48 -17.41
C HIS A 483 -8.09 24.47 -16.26
N ILE A 484 -9.19 24.09 -15.62
CA ILE A 484 -9.16 23.11 -14.53
C ILE A 484 -9.52 21.73 -15.10
N LYS A 485 -8.69 20.71 -14.87
CA LYS A 485 -8.92 19.35 -15.37
C LYS A 485 -8.68 18.31 -14.27
N PRO A 486 -9.62 17.39 -14.02
CA PRO A 486 -9.35 16.24 -13.17
C PRO A 486 -8.37 15.30 -13.88
N LEU A 487 -7.41 14.74 -13.14
CA LEU A 487 -6.53 13.69 -13.65
C LEU A 487 -7.28 12.38 -13.88
N HIS A 488 -8.12 12.01 -12.91
CA HIS A 488 -8.88 10.75 -12.90
C HIS A 488 -10.32 10.97 -13.39
N GLU A 489 -10.78 10.10 -14.28
CA GLU A 489 -12.17 10.00 -14.71
C GLU A 489 -13.02 9.17 -13.75
N GLU A 490 -14.33 9.13 -14.00
CA GLU A 490 -15.31 8.47 -13.14
C GLU A 490 -14.98 6.99 -12.87
N PHE A 491 -14.48 6.24 -13.85
CA PHE A 491 -14.17 4.81 -13.71
C PHE A 491 -12.69 4.50 -13.48
N ASP A 492 -11.85 5.53 -13.37
CA ASP A 492 -10.43 5.34 -13.13
C ASP A 492 -10.19 4.77 -11.73
N VAL A 493 -9.13 3.98 -11.61
CA VAL A 493 -8.56 3.58 -10.32
C VAL A 493 -7.41 4.53 -9.96
N PRO A 494 -7.03 4.68 -8.67
CA PRO A 494 -5.82 5.40 -8.29
C PRO A 494 -4.58 4.85 -9.03
N TRP A 495 -3.82 5.72 -9.70
CA TRP A 495 -2.60 5.27 -10.40
C TRP A 495 -1.47 4.85 -9.46
N VAL A 496 -1.54 5.23 -8.19
CA VAL A 496 -0.61 4.82 -7.11
C VAL A 496 -0.83 3.41 -6.59
N PHE A 497 -1.71 2.63 -7.22
CA PHE A 497 -1.97 1.28 -6.74
C PHE A 497 -0.77 0.37 -6.64
#